data_AF-A0A7S3FB85-F1
#
_entry.id   AF-A0A7S3FB85-F1
#
_cell.length_a   1.000
_cell.length_b   1.000
_cell.length_c   1.000
_cell.angle_alpha   90.00
_cell.angle_beta   90.00
_cell.angle_gamma   90.00
#
_symmetry.space_group_name_H-M   'P 1'
#
loop_
_entity.id
_entity.type
_entity.pdbx_description
1 polymer ?
#
loop_
_entity_poly.entity_id
_entity_poly.type
_entity_poly.pdbx_seq_one_letter_code
_entity_poly.pdbx_strand_id
1 'polypeptide(L)'
;ELFVVSLFPLSFLQILRALRLVRVLRLLRFAQESHELRALADCVHRVLPALRLLLFFLALELLIVGGLVFHAETGELKTIDWSVVDGERADGLLSPQEREKVWLSPGGEEPSDFQSIMGAAWWTLVTVTTVGYGDMVPETWVGRLIASVAMLTGVVGLSAVVSIVGTEMAGMKSATHLAQHQDGSLFPSLFPDPDSGPLSSTRSAPRGGGVAATPLPPSASAAEVAAAIREESGKLKLLLERARTVGAAAATD
;
A
#
# COMPACT_ATOMS: atom_id res chain seq x y z
N GLU A 1 -26.88 -38.83 -25.99
CA GLU A 1 -26.68 -37.52 -26.64
C GLU A 1 -27.18 -36.29 -25.86
N LEU A 2 -28.39 -36.24 -25.25
CA LEU A 2 -28.93 -34.99 -24.66
C LEU A 2 -28.57 -34.66 -23.19
N PHE A 3 -27.87 -35.54 -22.46
CA PHE A 3 -27.65 -35.37 -21.00
C PHE A 3 -26.31 -34.70 -20.64
N VAL A 4 -25.36 -34.61 -21.57
CA VAL A 4 -24.00 -34.10 -21.27
C VAL A 4 -23.92 -32.57 -21.32
N VAL A 5 -24.85 -31.90 -22.00
CA VAL A 5 -24.82 -30.45 -22.23
C VAL A 5 -25.31 -29.64 -21.01
N SER A 6 -26.05 -30.24 -20.07
CA SER A 6 -26.56 -29.53 -18.88
C SER A 6 -25.63 -29.53 -17.67
N LEU A 7 -24.53 -30.30 -17.71
CA LEU A 7 -23.58 -30.45 -16.61
C LEU A 7 -22.52 -29.34 -16.53
N PHE A 8 -22.41 -28.53 -17.59
CA PHE A 8 -21.60 -27.31 -17.57
C PHE A 8 -22.55 -26.12 -17.39
N PRO A 9 -22.60 -25.49 -16.21
CA PRO A 9 -23.38 -24.26 -16.05
C PRO A 9 -22.93 -23.26 -17.11
N LEU A 10 -23.85 -22.46 -17.65
CA LEU A 10 -23.56 -21.42 -18.66
C LEU A 10 -22.39 -20.49 -18.22
N SER A 11 -22.12 -20.41 -16.92
CA SER A 11 -20.95 -19.79 -16.28
C SER A 11 -19.60 -20.35 -16.75
N PHE A 12 -19.50 -21.64 -17.07
CA PHE A 12 -18.28 -22.26 -17.58
C PHE A 12 -17.90 -21.73 -18.96
N LEU A 13 -18.88 -21.48 -19.83
CA LEU A 13 -18.65 -20.85 -21.14
C LEU A 13 -18.25 -19.37 -20.99
N GLN A 14 -18.74 -18.68 -19.96
CA GLN A 14 -18.29 -17.33 -19.61
C GLN A 14 -16.82 -17.33 -19.13
N ILE A 15 -16.42 -18.33 -18.34
CA ILE A 15 -15.02 -18.54 -17.91
C ILE A 15 -14.10 -18.80 -19.11
N LEU A 16 -14.54 -19.60 -20.11
CA LEU A 16 -13.78 -19.82 -21.34
C LEU A 16 -13.66 -18.56 -22.23
N ARG A 17 -14.65 -17.66 -22.19
CA ARG A 17 -14.56 -16.33 -22.82
C ARG A 17 -13.63 -15.39 -22.06
N ALA A 18 -13.69 -15.40 -20.73
CA ALA A 18 -12.77 -14.65 -19.86
C ALA A 18 -11.32 -15.14 -20.01
N LEU A 19 -11.08 -16.43 -20.26
CA LEU A 19 -9.76 -17.00 -20.56
C LEU A 19 -9.13 -16.41 -21.84
N ARG A 20 -9.90 -15.71 -22.69
CA ARG A 20 -9.33 -14.93 -23.81
C ARG A 20 -8.48 -13.75 -23.31
N LEU A 21 -8.71 -13.23 -22.09
CA LEU A 21 -7.86 -12.24 -21.41
C LEU A 21 -6.47 -12.80 -21.05
N VAL A 22 -6.29 -14.12 -20.97
CA VAL A 22 -4.94 -14.72 -20.82
C VAL A 22 -4.05 -14.42 -22.03
N ARG A 23 -4.65 -14.07 -23.19
CA ARG A 23 -3.88 -13.56 -24.33
C ARG A 23 -3.35 -12.14 -24.09
N VAL A 24 -4.03 -11.31 -23.29
CA VAL A 24 -3.50 -10.01 -22.83
C VAL A 24 -2.33 -10.23 -21.86
N LEU A 25 -2.33 -11.31 -21.06
CA LEU A 25 -1.15 -11.71 -20.28
C LEU A 25 0.06 -12.12 -21.15
N ARG A 26 -0.12 -12.35 -22.46
CA ARG A 26 1.03 -12.48 -23.38
C ARG A 26 1.72 -11.14 -23.64
N LEU A 27 1.08 -9.98 -23.42
CA LEU A 27 1.79 -8.70 -23.35
C LEU A 27 2.79 -8.69 -22.19
N LEU A 28 2.46 -9.33 -21.04
CA LEU A 28 3.40 -9.46 -19.92
C LEU A 28 4.66 -10.27 -20.29
N ARG A 29 4.56 -11.18 -21.27
CA ARG A 29 5.73 -11.91 -21.80
C ARG A 29 6.65 -11.03 -22.64
N PHE A 30 6.12 -10.14 -23.47
CA PHE A 30 6.93 -9.10 -24.14
C PHE A 30 7.58 -8.14 -23.13
N ALA A 31 6.87 -7.90 -22.04
CA ALA A 31 7.31 -7.12 -20.91
C ALA A 31 8.50 -7.74 -20.15
N GLN A 32 8.65 -9.07 -20.16
CA GLN A 32 9.78 -9.74 -19.50
C GLN A 32 11.11 -9.61 -20.26
N GLU A 33 11.08 -9.18 -21.53
CA GLU A 33 12.29 -8.93 -22.32
C GLU A 33 12.86 -7.52 -22.13
N SER A 34 12.09 -6.58 -21.57
CA SER A 34 12.60 -5.23 -21.34
C SER A 34 13.35 -5.12 -20.00
N HIS A 35 14.51 -4.47 -20.05
CA HIS A 35 15.32 -4.14 -18.86
C HIS A 35 14.54 -3.25 -17.87
N GLU A 36 13.65 -2.42 -18.40
CA GLU A 36 12.81 -1.46 -17.66
C GLU A 36 11.80 -2.17 -16.74
N LEU A 37 11.22 -3.28 -17.18
CA LEU A 37 10.22 -4.00 -16.40
C LEU A 37 10.82 -4.95 -15.37
N ARG A 38 12.06 -5.40 -15.58
CA ARG A 38 12.84 -6.07 -14.52
C ARG A 38 13.21 -5.07 -13.42
N ALA A 39 13.65 -3.88 -13.78
CA ALA A 39 13.87 -2.80 -12.81
C ALA A 39 12.58 -2.42 -12.06
N LEU A 40 11.43 -2.42 -12.73
CA LEU A 40 10.12 -2.24 -12.10
C LEU A 40 9.79 -3.39 -11.13
N ALA A 41 10.00 -4.65 -11.54
CA ALA A 41 9.73 -5.81 -10.70
C ALA A 41 10.62 -5.84 -9.44
N ASP A 42 11.90 -5.48 -9.59
CA ASP A 42 12.84 -5.36 -8.47
C ASP A 42 12.43 -4.23 -7.52
N CYS A 43 11.93 -3.11 -8.05
CA CYS A 43 11.37 -2.02 -7.24
C CYS A 43 10.13 -2.49 -6.47
N VAL A 44 9.20 -3.19 -7.12
CA VAL A 44 8.01 -3.76 -6.45
C VAL A 44 8.45 -4.69 -5.32
N HIS A 45 9.37 -5.62 -5.57
CA HIS A 45 9.87 -6.55 -4.54
C HIS A 45 10.51 -5.84 -3.34
N ARG A 46 11.17 -4.70 -3.56
CA ARG A 46 11.70 -3.87 -2.47
C ARG A 46 10.62 -3.17 -1.66
N VAL A 47 9.53 -2.74 -2.31
CA VAL A 47 8.39 -2.06 -1.66
C VAL A 47 7.41 -3.06 -1.01
N LEU A 48 7.40 -4.33 -1.43
CA LEU A 48 6.50 -5.38 -0.92
C LEU A 48 6.44 -5.50 0.62
N PRO A 49 7.55 -5.46 1.38
CA PRO A 49 7.48 -5.57 2.84
C PRO A 49 6.69 -4.43 3.49
N ALA A 50 6.85 -3.20 2.98
CA ALA A 50 6.15 -2.04 3.46
C ALA A 50 4.69 -2.02 2.96
N LEU A 51 4.45 -2.43 1.71
CA LEU A 51 3.11 -2.61 1.16
C LEU A 51 2.32 -3.67 1.93
N ARG A 52 2.96 -4.79 2.33
CA ARG A 52 2.31 -5.83 3.14
C ARG A 52 1.86 -5.30 4.49
N LEU A 53 2.67 -4.45 5.14
CA LEU A 53 2.32 -3.82 6.40
C LEU A 53 1.15 -2.85 6.23
N LEU A 54 1.14 -2.06 5.15
CA LEU A 54 0.01 -1.20 4.81
C LEU A 54 -1.27 -1.99 4.58
N LEU A 55 -1.23 -3.06 3.78
CA LEU A 55 -2.39 -3.91 3.50
C LEU A 55 -2.91 -4.55 4.79
N PHE A 56 -2.03 -4.87 5.74
CA PHE A 56 -2.43 -5.34 7.06
C PHE A 56 -3.19 -4.25 7.85
N PHE A 57 -2.71 -3.01 7.86
CA PHE A 57 -3.41 -1.90 8.51
C PHE A 57 -4.75 -1.60 7.84
N LEU A 58 -4.81 -1.63 6.50
CA LEU A 58 -6.05 -1.47 5.74
C LEU A 58 -7.06 -2.57 6.09
N ALA A 59 -6.62 -3.84 6.14
CA ALA A 59 -7.49 -4.95 6.52
C ALA A 59 -8.01 -4.83 7.95
N LEU A 60 -7.16 -4.38 8.88
CA LEU A 60 -7.55 -4.13 10.26
C LEU A 60 -8.57 -2.99 10.35
N GLU A 61 -8.38 -1.91 9.61
CA GLU A 61 -9.30 -0.79 9.53
C GLU A 61 -10.66 -1.23 8.96
N LEU A 62 -10.66 -2.00 7.87
CA LEU A 62 -11.87 -2.59 7.28
C LEU A 62 -12.64 -3.45 8.30
N LEU A 63 -11.92 -4.28 9.07
CA LEU A 63 -12.55 -5.16 10.04
C LEU A 63 -13.13 -4.37 11.22
N ILE A 64 -12.37 -3.41 11.76
CA ILE A 64 -12.77 -2.63 12.94
C ILE A 64 -13.88 -1.65 12.57
N VAL A 65 -13.65 -0.77 11.59
CA VAL A 65 -14.63 0.26 11.20
C VAL A 65 -15.86 -0.38 10.58
N GLY A 66 -15.68 -1.40 9.73
CA GLY A 66 -16.79 -2.16 9.14
C GLY A 66 -17.65 -2.84 10.21
N GLY A 67 -17.04 -3.43 11.24
CA GLY A 67 -17.77 -4.00 12.37
C GLY A 67 -18.50 -2.96 13.22
N LEU A 68 -17.83 -1.84 13.51
CA LEU A 68 -18.40 -0.75 14.32
C LEU A 68 -19.57 -0.06 13.62
N VAL A 69 -19.44 0.27 12.33
CA VAL A 69 -20.52 0.92 11.57
C VAL A 69 -21.69 -0.04 11.38
N PHE A 70 -21.42 -1.32 11.13
CA PHE A 70 -22.48 -2.33 11.06
C PHE A 70 -23.29 -2.35 12.35
N HIS A 71 -22.64 -2.40 13.52
CA HIS A 71 -23.36 -2.41 14.79
C HIS A 71 -24.05 -1.07 15.12
N ALA A 72 -23.49 0.05 14.66
CA ALA A 72 -24.10 1.37 14.84
C ALA A 72 -25.35 1.57 13.97
N GLU A 73 -25.37 0.99 12.76
CA GLU A 73 -26.41 1.19 11.74
C GLU A 73 -27.39 0.01 11.63
N THR A 74 -27.20 -1.06 12.42
CA THR A 74 -28.14 -2.18 12.49
C THR A 74 -28.90 -2.16 13.81
N GLY A 75 -30.23 -2.11 13.69
CA GLY A 75 -31.17 -2.21 14.81
C GLY A 75 -31.75 -3.62 14.93
N GLU A 76 -33.07 -3.71 15.00
CA GLU A 76 -33.76 -4.99 15.14
C GLU A 76 -33.79 -5.79 13.82
N LEU A 77 -33.58 -7.10 13.94
CA LEU A 77 -33.77 -8.02 12.83
C LEU A 77 -35.26 -8.33 12.66
N LYS A 78 -35.87 -7.84 11.59
CA LYS A 78 -37.28 -8.10 11.29
C LYS A 78 -37.42 -8.92 10.02
N THR A 79 -38.41 -9.81 10.01
CA THR A 79 -38.81 -10.49 8.79
C THR A 79 -39.78 -9.60 8.04
N ILE A 80 -39.36 -9.11 6.88
CA ILE A 80 -40.21 -8.30 6.01
C ILE A 80 -40.94 -9.26 5.07
N ASP A 81 -42.26 -9.11 4.99
CA ASP A 81 -43.09 -9.83 4.04
C ASP A 81 -43.34 -8.90 2.85
N TRP A 82 -42.52 -9.02 1.81
CA TRP A 82 -42.64 -8.22 0.59
C TRP A 82 -43.93 -8.48 -0.20
N SER A 83 -44.70 -9.51 0.17
CA SER A 83 -46.04 -9.75 -0.39
C SER A 83 -47.11 -8.77 0.15
N VAL A 84 -46.75 -7.91 1.11
CA VAL A 84 -47.63 -6.89 1.68
C VAL A 84 -47.05 -5.52 1.35
N VAL A 85 -47.67 -4.80 0.44
CA VAL A 85 -47.31 -3.43 0.07
C VAL A 85 -48.40 -2.52 0.65
N ASP A 86 -48.01 -1.53 1.46
CA ASP A 86 -48.92 -0.53 2.06
C ASP A 86 -50.08 -1.11 2.90
N GLY A 87 -49.86 -2.26 3.53
CA GLY A 87 -50.87 -2.92 4.36
C GLY A 87 -51.94 -3.70 3.58
N GLU A 88 -51.90 -3.67 2.25
CA GLU A 88 -52.70 -4.54 1.39
C GLU A 88 -51.86 -5.75 0.94
N ARG A 89 -52.44 -6.94 1.09
CA ARG A 89 -51.81 -8.18 0.65
C ARG A 89 -51.86 -8.21 -0.87
N ALA A 90 -50.71 -8.27 -1.54
CA ALA A 90 -50.67 -8.47 -2.98
C ALA A 90 -51.41 -9.77 -3.28
N ASP A 91 -52.55 -9.67 -3.96
CA ASP A 91 -53.48 -10.76 -4.22
C ASP A 91 -52.80 -11.89 -5.00
N GLY A 92 -52.26 -12.87 -4.26
CA GLY A 92 -52.03 -14.24 -4.71
C GLY A 92 -51.00 -14.50 -5.80
N LEU A 93 -50.30 -13.49 -6.34
CA LEU A 93 -49.26 -13.69 -7.37
C LEU A 93 -47.84 -13.90 -6.81
N LEU A 94 -47.65 -13.66 -5.51
CA LEU A 94 -46.37 -13.83 -4.82
C LEU A 94 -46.45 -14.98 -3.83
N SER A 95 -45.56 -15.96 -3.97
CA SER A 95 -45.53 -17.15 -3.12
C SER A 95 -45.02 -16.82 -1.70
N PRO A 96 -45.44 -17.53 -0.63
CA PRO A 96 -45.01 -17.27 0.77
C PRO A 96 -43.51 -17.40 1.07
N GLN A 97 -42.68 -17.65 0.06
CA GLN A 97 -41.24 -17.91 0.16
C GLN A 97 -40.39 -16.63 0.15
N GLU A 98 -40.98 -15.46 -0.12
CA GLU A 98 -40.26 -14.18 -0.21
C GLU A 98 -40.03 -13.48 1.15
N ARG A 99 -40.18 -14.21 2.27
CA ARG A 99 -39.88 -13.67 3.60
C ARG A 99 -38.38 -13.59 3.79
N GLU A 100 -37.82 -12.40 3.67
CA GLU A 100 -36.41 -12.15 3.92
C GLU A 100 -36.20 -11.58 5.33
N LYS A 101 -35.14 -12.04 6.00
CA LYS A 101 -34.70 -11.48 7.28
C LYS A 101 -33.77 -10.31 6.97
N VAL A 102 -34.19 -9.12 7.33
CA VAL A 102 -33.52 -7.86 6.98
C VAL A 102 -33.24 -7.09 8.25
N TRP A 103 -32.05 -6.50 8.34
CA TRP A 103 -31.71 -5.58 9.43
C TRP A 103 -32.41 -4.25 9.20
N LEU A 104 -33.13 -3.75 10.20
CA LEU A 104 -33.74 -2.42 10.15
C LEU A 104 -32.72 -1.36 10.58
N SER A 105 -32.89 -0.15 10.05
CA SER A 105 -32.22 1.04 10.59
C SER A 105 -32.64 1.23 12.07
N PRO A 106 -31.81 1.83 12.94
CA PRO A 106 -32.13 2.00 14.36
C PRO A 106 -33.40 2.81 14.64
N GLY A 107 -33.93 3.54 13.66
CA GLY A 107 -35.24 4.21 13.71
C GLY A 107 -36.45 3.29 13.50
N GLY A 108 -36.25 2.05 13.02
CA GLY A 108 -37.29 1.01 12.91
C GLY A 108 -38.27 1.16 11.75
N GLU A 109 -38.09 2.16 10.88
CA GLU A 109 -39.03 2.48 9.79
C GLU A 109 -38.61 1.84 8.46
N GLU A 110 -37.30 1.75 8.18
CA GLU A 110 -36.77 1.32 6.90
C GLU A 110 -35.66 0.24 7.02
N PRO A 111 -35.48 -0.60 5.99
CA PRO A 111 -34.31 -1.47 5.88
C PRO A 111 -33.01 -0.68 5.97
N SER A 112 -32.05 -1.16 6.78
CA SER A 112 -30.71 -0.57 6.83
C SER A 112 -29.95 -0.85 5.54
N ASP A 113 -29.15 0.10 5.06
CA ASP A 113 -28.21 -0.17 3.97
C ASP A 113 -27.17 -1.24 4.35
N PHE A 114 -26.87 -1.37 5.64
CA PHE A 114 -25.83 -2.24 6.18
C PHE A 114 -26.36 -3.65 6.50
N GLN A 115 -26.73 -4.42 5.47
CA GLN A 115 -27.30 -5.78 5.65
C GLN A 115 -26.28 -6.86 6.03
N SER A 116 -25.00 -6.65 5.75
CA SER A 116 -23.95 -7.62 6.08
C SER A 116 -22.64 -6.94 6.47
N ILE A 117 -21.82 -7.63 7.28
CA ILE A 117 -20.49 -7.16 7.67
C ILE A 117 -19.60 -6.94 6.43
N MET A 118 -19.75 -7.78 5.39
CA MET A 118 -19.02 -7.61 4.13
C MET A 118 -19.50 -6.38 3.34
N GLY A 119 -20.79 -6.04 3.40
CA GLY A 119 -21.31 -4.78 2.87
C GLY A 119 -20.77 -3.57 3.62
N ALA A 120 -20.68 -3.63 4.95
CA ALA A 120 -20.04 -2.59 5.75
C ALA A 120 -18.53 -2.46 5.47
N ALA A 121 -17.85 -3.57 5.20
CA ALA A 121 -16.45 -3.58 4.78
C ALA A 121 -16.27 -2.94 3.39
N TRP A 122 -17.21 -3.15 2.46
CA TRP A 122 -17.24 -2.45 1.17
C TRP A 122 -17.35 -0.94 1.35
N TRP A 123 -18.32 -0.48 2.13
CA TRP A 123 -18.48 0.93 2.45
C TRP A 123 -17.22 1.52 3.10
N THR A 124 -16.62 0.79 4.04
CA THR A 124 -15.38 1.20 4.72
C THR A 124 -14.23 1.32 3.71
N LEU A 125 -14.07 0.35 2.81
CA LEU A 125 -13.04 0.36 1.78
C LEU A 125 -13.17 1.58 0.86
N VAL A 126 -14.38 1.85 0.37
CA VAL A 126 -14.68 2.98 -0.52
C VAL A 126 -14.48 4.32 0.19
N THR A 127 -14.75 4.39 1.49
CA THR A 127 -14.58 5.59 2.31
C THR A 127 -13.11 5.88 2.63
N VAL A 128 -12.36 4.86 3.09
CA VAL A 128 -10.93 4.96 3.44
C VAL A 128 -10.08 5.25 2.21
N THR A 129 -10.47 4.73 1.04
CA THR A 129 -9.84 5.06 -0.25
C THR A 129 -10.29 6.39 -0.84
N THR A 130 -11.16 7.14 -0.15
CA THR A 130 -11.70 8.44 -0.57
C THR A 130 -12.50 8.42 -1.88
N VAL A 131 -12.94 7.24 -2.34
CA VAL A 131 -13.75 7.09 -3.57
C VAL A 131 -15.16 7.60 -3.34
N GLY A 132 -15.79 7.18 -2.24
CA GLY A 132 -17.09 7.69 -1.78
C GLY A 132 -18.22 7.63 -2.82
N TYR A 133 -18.61 6.44 -3.28
CA TYR A 133 -19.72 6.30 -4.24
C TYR A 133 -21.05 6.85 -3.73
N GLY A 134 -21.28 6.82 -2.42
CA GLY A 134 -22.53 7.29 -1.79
C GLY A 134 -23.71 6.33 -1.98
N ASP A 135 -23.43 5.08 -2.32
CA ASP A 135 -24.40 3.97 -2.41
C ASP A 135 -24.90 3.50 -1.05
N MET A 136 -24.07 3.64 -0.01
CA MET A 136 -24.41 3.37 1.38
C MET A 136 -23.82 4.49 2.24
N VAL A 137 -24.56 4.99 3.23
CA VAL A 137 -24.06 5.99 4.17
C VAL A 137 -24.60 5.76 5.57
N PRO A 138 -23.79 5.96 6.63
CA PRO A 138 -24.30 5.87 7.99
C PRO A 138 -25.22 7.04 8.30
N GLU A 139 -26.42 6.73 8.75
CA GLU A 139 -27.44 7.74 9.07
C GLU A 139 -27.39 8.13 10.54
N THR A 140 -26.99 7.20 11.41
CA THR A 140 -26.96 7.46 12.85
C THR A 140 -25.87 8.46 13.22
N TRP A 141 -26.12 9.23 14.29
CA TRP A 141 -25.12 10.15 14.82
C TRP A 141 -23.82 9.43 15.24
N VAL A 142 -23.93 8.19 15.75
CA VAL A 142 -22.78 7.36 16.13
C VAL A 142 -22.02 6.89 14.89
N GLY A 143 -22.73 6.38 13.88
CA GLY A 143 -22.14 5.93 12.62
C GLY A 143 -21.44 7.07 11.89
N ARG A 144 -22.00 8.29 11.93
CA ARG A 144 -21.36 9.50 11.36
C ARG A 144 -20.08 9.89 12.10
N LEU A 145 -20.04 9.72 13.43
CA LEU A 145 -18.81 9.94 14.21
C LEU A 145 -17.74 8.91 13.83
N ILE A 146 -18.11 7.63 13.74
CA ILE A 146 -17.22 6.54 13.30
C ILE A 146 -16.70 6.82 11.89
N ALA A 147 -17.57 7.23 10.96
CA ALA A 147 -17.21 7.59 9.61
C ALA A 147 -16.20 8.75 9.55
N SER A 148 -16.39 9.77 10.39
CA SER A 148 -15.48 10.92 10.48
C SER A 148 -14.07 10.49 10.90
N VAL A 149 -13.97 9.60 11.89
CA VAL A 149 -12.68 9.05 12.34
C VAL A 149 -12.04 8.16 11.28
N ALA A 150 -12.84 7.34 10.59
CA ALA A 150 -12.38 6.48 9.50
C ALA A 150 -11.83 7.30 8.31
N MET A 151 -12.50 8.39 7.93
CA MET A 151 -12.02 9.29 6.87
C MET A 151 -10.66 9.89 7.22
N LEU A 152 -10.47 10.36 8.46
CA LEU A 152 -9.18 10.91 8.91
C LEU A 152 -8.08 9.85 8.90
N THR A 153 -8.39 8.65 9.39
CA THR A 153 -7.43 7.53 9.43
C THR A 153 -7.04 7.08 8.02
N GLY A 154 -8.01 7.00 7.10
CA GLY A 154 -7.75 6.67 5.70
C GLY A 154 -6.86 7.66 4.96
N VAL A 155 -7.05 8.97 5.18
CA VAL A 155 -6.17 10.01 4.60
C VAL A 155 -4.73 9.86 5.10
N VAL A 156 -4.55 9.61 6.41
CA VAL A 156 -3.22 9.35 6.99
C VAL A 156 -2.62 8.06 6.41
N GLY A 157 -3.43 7.01 6.26
CA GLY A 157 -3.02 5.74 5.65
C GLY A 157 -2.54 5.91 4.22
N LEU A 158 -3.31 6.61 3.37
CA LEU A 158 -2.94 6.91 1.99
C LEU A 158 -1.66 7.75 1.91
N SER A 159 -1.51 8.74 2.78
CA SER A 159 -0.28 9.55 2.88
C SER A 159 0.95 8.71 3.20
N ALA A 160 0.82 7.71 4.08
CA ALA A 160 1.91 6.80 4.43
C ALA A 160 2.38 5.99 3.20
N VAL A 161 1.45 5.53 2.35
CA VAL A 161 1.78 4.81 1.11
C VAL A 161 2.65 5.65 0.20
N VAL A 162 2.22 6.90 -0.03
CA VAL A 162 2.93 7.84 -0.92
C VAL A 162 4.31 8.14 -0.36
N SER A 163 4.43 8.33 0.96
CA SER A 163 5.72 8.57 1.62
C SER A 163 6.69 7.40 1.47
N ILE A 164 6.23 6.17 1.68
CA ILE A 164 7.06 4.95 1.58
C ILE A 164 7.60 4.77 0.17
N VAL A 165 6.74 4.92 -0.84
CA VAL A 165 7.16 4.84 -2.25
C VAL A 165 8.15 5.96 -2.57
N GLY A 166 7.90 7.17 -2.08
CA GLY A 166 8.77 8.33 -2.26
C GLY A 166 10.18 8.10 -1.70
N THR A 167 10.31 7.52 -0.51
CA THR A 167 11.62 7.27 0.13
C THR A 167 12.46 6.24 -0.63
N GLU A 168 11.85 5.18 -1.17
CA GLU A 168 12.54 4.18 -1.98
C GLU A 168 13.02 4.78 -3.31
N MET A 169 12.17 5.56 -3.98
CA MET A 169 12.53 6.24 -5.23
C MET A 169 13.64 7.29 -5.03
N ALA A 170 13.64 8.00 -3.90
CA ALA A 170 14.70 8.95 -3.56
C ALA A 170 16.04 8.24 -3.32
N GLY A 171 16.03 7.12 -2.59
CA GLY A 171 17.24 6.31 -2.35
C GLY A 171 17.86 5.75 -3.64
N MET A 172 17.03 5.35 -4.61
CA MET A 172 17.50 4.86 -5.91
C MET A 172 18.28 5.91 -6.71
N LYS A 173 17.84 7.18 -6.69
CA LYS A 173 18.52 8.26 -7.44
C LYS A 173 19.90 8.58 -6.88
N SER A 174 20.05 8.56 -5.55
CA SER A 174 21.33 8.83 -4.89
C SER A 174 22.36 7.73 -5.14
N ALA A 175 21.95 6.46 -5.17
CA ALA A 175 22.85 5.34 -5.46
C ALA A 175 23.40 5.39 -6.89
N THR A 176 22.57 5.76 -7.87
CA THR A 176 22.99 5.89 -9.29
C THR A 176 23.97 7.04 -9.49
N HIS A 177 23.74 8.18 -8.83
CA HIS A 177 24.67 9.32 -8.90
C HIS A 177 26.05 9.02 -8.30
N LEU A 178 26.13 8.18 -7.27
CA LEU A 178 27.40 7.77 -6.66
C LEU A 178 28.14 6.74 -7.51
N ALA A 179 27.44 5.79 -8.13
CA ALA A 179 28.03 4.84 -9.07
C ALA A 179 28.65 5.54 -10.28
N GLN A 180 28.00 6.59 -10.78
CA GLN A 180 28.48 7.36 -11.93
C GLN A 180 29.73 8.21 -11.63
N HIS A 181 29.94 8.62 -10.37
CA HIS A 181 31.16 9.31 -9.95
C HIS A 181 32.35 8.35 -9.72
N GLN A 182 32.11 7.09 -9.37
CA GLN A 182 33.17 6.09 -9.19
C GLN A 182 33.67 5.50 -10.53
N ASP A 183 32.79 5.28 -11.51
CA ASP A 183 33.17 4.69 -12.82
C ASP A 183 34.06 5.61 -13.68
N GLY A 184 34.09 6.92 -13.40
CA GLY A 184 35.02 7.87 -14.03
C GLY A 184 36.49 7.70 -13.61
N SER A 185 36.79 6.85 -12.62
CA SER A 185 38.15 6.61 -12.12
C SER A 185 38.80 5.31 -12.58
N LEU A 186 38.03 4.39 -13.20
CA LEU A 186 38.51 3.07 -13.64
C LEU A 186 38.90 2.99 -15.13
N PHE A 187 38.53 4.00 -15.93
CA PHE A 187 38.99 4.14 -17.31
C PHE A 187 39.67 5.50 -17.49
N PRO A 188 41.01 5.57 -17.38
CA PRO A 188 41.76 6.64 -18.01
C PRO A 188 41.40 6.61 -19.50
N SER A 189 40.86 7.71 -20.01
CA SER A 189 40.51 7.99 -21.41
C SER A 189 41.24 7.07 -22.41
N LEU A 190 40.54 6.06 -22.93
CA LEU A 190 41.07 5.17 -23.99
C LEU A 190 41.07 5.82 -25.39
N PHE A 191 40.80 7.12 -25.45
CA PHE A 191 40.94 7.94 -26.64
C PHE A 191 42.10 8.90 -26.41
N PRO A 192 43.26 8.66 -27.06
CA PRO A 192 44.32 9.66 -27.13
C PRO A 192 43.78 10.86 -27.90
N ASP A 193 44.03 12.06 -27.41
CA ASP A 193 43.79 13.29 -28.15
C ASP A 193 44.51 13.21 -29.52
N PRO A 194 43.85 13.57 -30.63
CA PRO A 194 44.41 13.42 -31.98
C PRO A 194 45.62 14.33 -32.28
N ASP A 195 46.09 15.14 -31.34
CA ASP A 195 47.12 16.17 -31.57
C ASP A 195 48.46 15.93 -30.83
N SER A 196 48.70 14.78 -30.20
CA SER A 196 50.03 14.50 -29.62
C SER A 196 50.98 13.95 -30.69
N GLY A 197 51.87 14.82 -31.19
CA GLY A 197 52.91 14.49 -32.16
C GLY A 197 53.89 13.38 -31.72
N PRO A 198 54.74 12.86 -32.64
CA PRO A 198 55.47 11.63 -32.41
C PRO A 198 56.84 11.92 -31.80
N LEU A 199 57.03 11.73 -30.49
CA LEU A 199 58.39 11.71 -29.93
C LEU A 199 58.61 10.68 -28.81
N SER A 200 59.53 9.77 -29.12
CA SER A 200 60.64 9.28 -28.29
C SER A 200 60.37 8.53 -26.97
N SER A 201 60.60 7.22 -27.09
CA SER A 201 61.52 6.40 -26.28
C SER A 201 61.32 6.28 -24.76
N THR A 202 61.26 5.00 -24.35
CA THR A 202 61.94 4.41 -23.19
C THR A 202 61.57 4.92 -21.80
N ARG A 203 60.84 4.10 -21.04
CA ARG A 203 61.37 3.58 -19.76
C ARG A 203 60.51 2.47 -19.13
N SER A 204 61.18 1.34 -18.93
CA SER A 204 61.16 0.49 -17.73
C SER A 204 59.83 0.22 -17.01
N ALA A 205 59.36 -1.02 -17.16
CA ALA A 205 58.56 -1.69 -16.13
C ALA A 205 59.37 -1.87 -14.84
N PRO A 206 58.73 -1.79 -13.66
CA PRO A 206 59.16 -2.54 -12.49
C PRO A 206 58.17 -3.66 -12.17
N ARG A 207 58.75 -4.85 -12.01
CA ARG A 207 58.19 -6.02 -11.33
C ARG A 207 58.09 -5.74 -9.84
N GLY A 208 57.00 -6.20 -9.22
CA GLY A 208 57.01 -6.73 -7.86
C GLY A 208 56.46 -5.80 -6.77
N GLY A 209 55.31 -6.20 -6.21
CA GLY A 209 54.73 -5.59 -5.02
C GLY A 209 53.31 -6.08 -4.78
N GLY A 210 53.14 -7.36 -4.46
CA GLY A 210 51.88 -7.89 -3.98
C GLY A 210 51.52 -7.23 -2.64
N VAL A 211 50.60 -6.27 -2.69
CA VAL A 211 49.97 -5.70 -1.50
C VAL A 211 48.64 -6.40 -1.32
N ALA A 212 48.51 -7.05 -0.18
CA ALA A 212 47.35 -7.82 0.25
C ALA A 212 46.06 -7.03 0.03
N ALA A 213 45.10 -7.67 -0.64
CA ALA A 213 43.70 -7.27 -0.63
C ALA A 213 43.23 -7.20 0.83
N THR A 214 43.11 -5.98 1.34
CA THR A 214 42.43 -5.74 2.61
C THR A 214 40.92 -5.89 2.30
N PRO A 215 40.18 -6.75 3.01
CA PRO A 215 38.75 -6.89 2.74
C PRO A 215 38.06 -5.58 3.07
N LEU A 216 37.38 -5.00 2.08
CA LEU A 216 36.42 -3.92 2.28
C LEU A 216 35.33 -4.38 3.28
N PRO A 217 34.96 -3.57 4.28
CA PRO A 217 33.96 -3.95 5.26
C PRO A 217 32.58 -4.14 4.61
N PRO A 218 31.81 -5.17 5.01
CA PRO A 218 30.47 -5.39 4.51
C PRO A 218 29.48 -4.35 5.09
N SER A 219 28.70 -3.73 4.20
CA SER A 219 27.41 -3.08 4.48
C SER A 219 27.32 -2.16 5.71
N ALA A 220 27.48 -0.87 5.48
CA ALA A 220 26.98 0.21 6.34
C ALA A 220 25.42 0.22 6.39
N SER A 221 24.78 -0.75 7.06
CA SER A 221 23.31 -0.92 6.96
C SER A 221 22.50 -0.97 8.26
N ALA A 222 23.10 -0.90 9.45
CA ALA A 222 22.31 -0.78 10.69
C ALA A 222 23.10 -0.20 11.86
N ALA A 223 24.37 -0.57 11.99
CA ALA A 223 25.22 -0.15 13.09
C ALA A 223 25.57 1.35 13.05
N GLU A 224 25.82 1.92 11.86
CA GLU A 224 26.08 3.36 11.71
C GLU A 224 24.83 4.21 11.93
N VAL A 225 23.65 3.76 11.47
CA VAL A 225 22.38 4.46 11.74
C VAL A 225 22.05 4.41 13.23
N ALA A 226 22.28 3.27 13.89
CA ALA A 226 22.12 3.15 15.34
C ALA A 226 23.14 4.01 16.12
N ALA A 227 24.36 4.17 15.60
CA ALA A 227 25.38 5.04 16.19
C ALA A 227 25.01 6.53 16.03
N ALA A 228 24.53 6.93 14.84
CA ALA A 228 24.09 8.29 14.56
C ALA A 228 22.87 8.69 15.41
N ILE A 229 21.87 7.82 15.54
CA ILE A 229 20.70 8.05 16.40
C ILE A 229 21.11 8.16 17.87
N ARG A 230 22.08 7.36 18.32
CA ARG A 230 22.60 7.41 19.70
C ARG A 230 23.37 8.70 19.97
N GLU A 231 24.15 9.18 19.00
CA GLU A 231 24.88 10.45 19.11
C GLU A 231 23.93 11.65 19.18
N GLU A 232 22.91 11.68 18.32
CA GLU A 232 21.94 12.78 18.24
C GLU A 232 21.03 12.82 19.49
N SER A 233 20.63 11.66 19.98
CA SER A 233 19.89 11.53 21.26
C SER A 233 20.72 12.02 22.46
N GLY A 234 22.05 11.85 22.43
CA GLY A 234 22.96 12.36 23.44
C GLY A 234 23.04 13.89 23.45
N LYS A 235 23.14 14.50 22.26
CA LYS A 235 23.16 15.97 22.10
C LYS A 235 21.84 16.61 22.57
N LEU A 236 20.70 15.98 22.28
CA LEU A 236 19.38 16.44 22.73
C LEU A 236 19.22 16.40 24.25
N LYS A 237 19.71 15.35 24.92
CA LYS A 237 19.71 15.29 26.39
C LYS A 237 20.57 16.38 27.01
N LEU A 238 21.72 16.67 26.40
CA LEU A 238 22.65 17.68 26.87
C LEU A 238 22.09 19.10 26.68
N LEU A 239 21.33 19.35 25.60
CA LEU A 239 20.59 20.60 25.40
C LEU A 239 19.42 20.76 26.37
N LEU A 240 18.69 19.67 26.66
CA LEU A 240 17.62 19.66 27.67
C LEU A 240 18.14 19.94 29.09
N GLU A 241 19.28 19.35 29.44
CA GLU A 241 19.92 19.57 30.74
C GLU A 241 20.43 21.01 30.87
N ARG A 242 20.99 21.58 29.80
CA ARG A 242 21.44 22.98 29.76
C ARG A 242 20.27 23.98 29.79
N ALA A 243 19.14 23.65 29.15
CA ALA A 243 17.91 24.45 29.25
C ALA A 243 17.32 24.40 30.67
N ARG A 244 17.42 23.24 31.34
CA ARG A 244 16.93 23.07 32.71
C ARG A 244 17.78 23.83 33.74
N THR A 245 19.10 23.90 33.55
CA THR A 245 19.98 24.68 34.43
C THR A 245 19.82 26.19 34.22
N VAL A 246 19.59 26.64 32.98
CA VAL A 246 19.25 28.05 32.70
C VAL A 246 17.87 28.42 33.28
N GLY A 247 16.88 27.54 33.17
CA GLY A 247 15.55 27.75 33.78
C GLY A 247 15.58 27.76 35.31
N ALA A 248 16.46 26.98 35.94
CA ALA A 248 16.64 26.99 37.39
C ALA A 248 17.34 28.26 37.90
N ALA A 249 18.29 28.82 37.13
CA ALA A 249 18.96 30.07 37.47
C ALA A 249 18.03 31.30 37.35
N ALA A 250 17.07 31.27 36.42
CA ALA A 250 16.09 32.33 36.21
C ALA A 250 14.93 32.33 37.24
N ALA A 251 14.82 31.29 38.08
CA ALA A 251 13.78 31.17 39.11
C ALA A 251 14.25 31.59 40.51
N THR A 252 15.50 32.07 40.63
CA THR A 252 16.15 32.47 41.89
C THR A 252 16.52 33.95 41.98
N ASP A 253 16.11 34.76 41.00
CA ASP A 253 16.05 36.23 41.07
C ASP A 253 14.58 36.67 41.14
#